data_AF-A0A7C8B344-F1
#
_entry.id   AF-A0A7C8B344-F1
#
_cell.length_a   1.000
_cell.length_b   1.000
_cell.length_c   1.000
_cell.angle_alpha   90.00
_cell.angle_beta   90.00
_cell.angle_gamma   90.00
#
_symmetry.space_group_name_H-M   'P 1'
#
loop_
_entity.id
_entity.type
_entity.pdbx_description
1 polymer ?
#
loop_
_entity_poly.entity_id
_entity_poly.type
_entity_poly.pdbx_seq_one_letter_code
_entity_poly.pdbx_strand_id
1 'polypeptide(L)'
;AADKKVVVVVNKIDRAPSLDIGRYGDFFVGIPVVAISAATGEGIRTLEDAVYEAATGGHGLQETCVAAPNVRHAAALQRTLVAVRQVAEGLGAGLSPDLLAIDLQAALAYLGDIIGETTTDDVLDMIFAEFCLGK
;
A
#
# COMPACT_ATOMS: atom_id res chain seq x y z
N ALA A 1 -10.22 13.82 0.68
CA ALA A 1 -9.41 14.26 -0.49
C ALA A 1 -8.00 14.73 -0.11
N ALA A 2 -7.73 15.08 1.16
CA ALA A 2 -6.48 15.70 1.61
C ALA A 2 -5.23 14.79 1.71
N ASP A 3 -5.32 13.51 1.31
CA ASP A 3 -4.27 12.50 1.56
C ASP A 3 -3.72 11.86 0.28
N LYS A 4 -3.96 12.48 -0.88
CA LYS A 4 -3.43 11.99 -2.15
C LYS A 4 -2.10 12.66 -2.45
N LYS A 5 -1.09 11.86 -2.80
CA LYS A 5 0.16 12.34 -3.38
C LYS A 5 -0.14 12.94 -4.76
N VAL A 6 0.29 14.18 -4.98
CA VAL A 6 0.00 14.94 -6.21
C VAL A 6 1.31 15.36 -6.87
N VAL A 7 1.36 15.27 -8.20
CA VAL A 7 2.41 15.85 -9.05
C VAL A 7 1.70 16.66 -10.13
N VAL A 8 2.10 17.92 -10.31
CA VAL A 8 1.54 18.78 -11.35
C VAL A 8 2.38 18.65 -12.61
N VAL A 9 1.71 18.36 -13.74
CA VAL A 9 2.39 18.13 -15.02
C VAL A 9 1.96 19.20 -16.02
N VAL A 10 2.91 20.05 -16.43
CA VAL A 10 2.73 21.04 -17.48
C VAL A 10 3.17 20.41 -18.81
N ASN A 11 2.20 19.87 -19.55
CA ASN A 11 2.44 19.22 -20.84
C ASN A 11 2.44 20.23 -22.01
N LYS A 12 3.02 19.82 -23.13
CA LYS A 12 3.08 20.54 -24.43
C LYS A 12 4.06 21.72 -24.47
N ILE A 13 5.19 21.62 -23.75
CA ILE A 13 6.22 22.67 -23.74
C ILE A 13 6.80 22.96 -25.14
N ASP A 14 6.75 21.97 -26.05
CA ASP A 14 7.14 22.09 -27.46
C ASP A 14 6.33 23.15 -28.22
N ARG A 15 5.11 23.47 -27.78
CA ARG A 15 4.22 24.44 -28.45
C ARG A 15 4.27 25.83 -27.83
N ALA A 16 4.86 25.98 -26.65
CA ALA A 16 4.88 27.23 -25.90
C ALA A 16 6.23 27.42 -25.16
N PRO A 17 7.34 27.58 -25.89
CA PRO A 17 8.68 27.69 -25.30
C PRO A 17 8.90 28.97 -24.47
N SER A 18 8.06 29.99 -24.67
CA SER A 18 8.08 31.24 -23.89
C SER A 18 7.22 31.20 -22.63
N LEU A 19 6.59 30.05 -22.33
CA LEU A 19 5.79 29.88 -21.13
C LEU A 19 6.72 29.85 -19.92
N ASP A 20 6.60 30.83 -19.03
CA ASP A 20 7.24 30.76 -17.72
C ASP A 20 6.56 29.66 -16.89
N ILE A 21 7.25 28.53 -16.74
CA ILE A 21 6.78 27.39 -15.96
C ILE A 21 6.92 27.68 -14.46
N GLY A 22 7.88 28.53 -14.06
CA GLY A 22 8.16 28.86 -12.67
C GLY A 22 6.95 29.46 -11.94
N ARG A 23 6.12 30.21 -12.66
CA ARG A 23 4.86 30.78 -12.13
C ARG A 23 3.90 29.74 -11.56
N TYR A 24 3.94 28.49 -12.03
CA TYR A 24 3.07 27.44 -11.51
C TYR A 24 3.53 26.94 -10.14
N GLY A 25 4.81 27.10 -9.79
CA GLY A 25 5.31 26.80 -8.45
C GLY A 25 4.65 27.65 -7.38
N ASP A 26 4.32 28.91 -7.69
CA ASP A 26 3.64 29.82 -6.77
C ASP A 26 2.18 29.42 -6.50
N PHE A 27 1.51 28.77 -7.46
CA PHE A 27 0.14 28.27 -7.31
C PHE A 27 0.09 26.91 -6.60
N PHE A 28 1.15 26.11 -6.71
CA PHE A 28 1.21 24.75 -6.21
C PHE A 28 2.33 24.59 -5.17
N VAL A 29 2.29 25.45 -4.15
CA VAL A 29 3.29 25.46 -3.08
C VAL A 29 3.38 24.09 -2.40
N GLY A 30 4.59 23.54 -2.35
CA GLY A 30 4.86 22.23 -1.73
C GLY A 30 4.45 21.02 -2.57
N ILE A 31 3.97 21.23 -3.81
CA ILE A 31 3.65 20.17 -4.76
C ILE A 31 4.67 20.23 -5.92
N PRO A 32 5.31 19.11 -6.29
CA PRO A 32 6.25 19.11 -7.40
C PRO A 32 5.55 19.46 -8.72
N VAL A 33 6.14 20.39 -9.47
CA VAL A 33 5.70 20.82 -10.79
C VAL A 33 6.73 20.37 -11.82
N VAL A 34 6.32 19.56 -12.79
CA VAL A 34 7.19 19.03 -13.85
C VAL A 34 6.67 19.46 -15.21
N ALA A 35 7.59 19.86 -16.09
CA ALA A 35 7.27 20.26 -17.45
C ALA A 35 7.69 19.18 -18.44
N ILE A 36 6.78 18.83 -19.37
CA ILE A 36 7.01 17.76 -20.34
C ILE A 36 6.52 18.15 -21.73
N SER A 37 7.07 17.49 -22.74
CA SER A 37 6.39 17.29 -24.03
C SER A 37 6.13 15.81 -24.23
N ALA A 38 4.87 15.41 -24.07
CA ALA A 38 4.46 14.04 -24.35
C ALA A 38 4.63 13.65 -25.84
N ALA A 39 4.72 14.64 -26.74
CA ALA A 39 4.91 14.40 -28.17
C ALA A 39 6.37 14.10 -28.52
N THR A 40 7.33 14.79 -27.90
CA THR A 40 8.76 14.60 -28.18
C THR A 40 9.45 13.67 -27.18
N GLY A 41 8.82 13.40 -26.03
CA GLY A 41 9.41 12.64 -24.92
C GLY A 41 10.28 13.49 -23.99
N GLU A 42 10.38 14.80 -24.23
CA GLU A 42 11.12 15.71 -23.37
C GLU A 42 10.49 15.79 -21.96
N GLY A 43 11.32 15.72 -20.93
CA GLY A 43 10.89 15.82 -19.52
C GLY A 43 10.23 14.56 -18.95
N ILE A 44 10.03 13.49 -19.73
CA ILE A 44 9.39 12.25 -19.25
C ILE A 44 10.19 11.58 -18.12
N ARG A 45 11.53 11.54 -18.21
CA ARG A 45 12.37 11.01 -17.12
C ARG A 45 12.19 11.79 -15.82
N THR A 46 12.14 13.12 -15.91
CA THR A 46 11.90 13.99 -14.75
C THR A 46 10.51 13.75 -14.14
N LEU A 47 9.52 13.41 -14.96
CA LEU A 47 8.21 13.01 -14.47
C LEU A 47 8.25 11.64 -13.77
N GLU A 48 8.96 10.66 -14.32
CA GLU A 48 9.15 9.34 -13.70
C GLU A 48 9.79 9.49 -12.31
N ASP A 49 10.85 10.28 -12.21
CA ASP A 49 11.54 10.55 -10.95
C ASP A 49 10.61 11.25 -9.94
N ALA A 50 9.86 12.27 -10.37
CA ALA A 50 8.92 12.98 -9.49
C ALA A 50 7.78 12.08 -8.99
N VAL A 51 7.27 11.18 -9.84
CA VAL A 51 6.25 10.18 -9.46
C VAL A 51 6.85 9.17 -8.49
N TYR A 52 8.07 8.70 -8.75
CA TYR A 52 8.77 7.76 -7.87
C TYR A 52 8.99 8.36 -6.48
N GLU A 53 9.48 9.59 -6.41
CA GLU A 53 9.68 10.33 -5.17
C GLU A 53 8.36 10.56 -4.42
N ALA A 54 7.33 11.01 -5.13
CA ALA A 54 6.01 11.19 -4.54
C ALA A 54 5.48 9.86 -3.98
N ALA A 55 5.60 8.75 -4.73
CA ALA A 55 5.09 7.43 -4.36
C ALA A 55 5.85 6.80 -3.18
N THR A 56 7.18 6.93 -3.14
CA THR A 56 8.04 6.30 -2.12
C THR A 56 8.35 7.22 -0.94
N GLY A 57 8.06 8.52 -1.03
CA GLY A 57 8.46 9.51 -0.02
C GLY A 57 9.98 9.70 0.09
N GLY A 58 10.73 9.39 -0.98
CA GLY A 58 12.18 9.50 -1.02
C GLY A 58 12.93 8.48 -0.17
N HIS A 59 12.26 7.43 0.30
CA HIS A 59 12.88 6.35 1.08
C HIS A 59 13.22 5.11 0.25
N GLY A 60 13.07 5.21 -1.08
CA GLY A 60 13.13 4.09 -1.99
C GLY A 60 12.00 3.08 -1.75
N LEU A 61 11.90 2.07 -2.60
CA LEU A 61 11.22 0.84 -2.19
C LEU A 61 12.16 0.20 -1.16
N GLN A 62 11.81 0.20 0.13
CA GLN A 62 12.55 -0.57 1.11
C GLN A 62 12.54 -2.05 0.66
N GLU A 63 13.65 -2.49 0.08
CA GLU A 63 13.90 -3.91 -0.18
C GLU A 63 14.14 -4.61 1.14
N THR A 64 13.09 -4.90 1.90
CA THR A 64 13.09 -5.93 2.93
C THR A 64 11.67 -6.34 3.27
N CYS A 65 10.95 -6.90 2.30
CA CYS A 65 9.96 -7.91 2.65
C CYS A 65 10.05 -9.03 1.60
N VAL A 66 10.56 -10.18 2.02
CA VAL A 66 10.66 -11.41 1.21
C VAL A 66 9.30 -11.82 0.62
N ALA A 67 8.20 -11.31 1.20
CA ALA A 67 6.86 -11.43 0.64
C ALA A 67 6.09 -10.12 0.85
N ALA A 68 5.52 -9.58 -0.22
CA ALA A 68 4.41 -8.63 -0.09
C ALA A 68 3.14 -9.44 0.22
N PRO A 69 2.54 -9.31 1.42
CA PRO A 69 1.29 -10.00 1.70
C PRO A 69 0.21 -9.51 0.75
N ASN A 70 -0.50 -10.43 0.10
CA ASN A 70 -1.74 -10.07 -0.60
C ASN A 70 -2.79 -9.59 0.39
N VAL A 71 -3.91 -9.04 -0.11
CA VAL A 71 -4.98 -8.49 0.72
C VAL A 71 -5.50 -9.50 1.77
N ARG A 72 -5.55 -10.79 1.42
CA ARG A 72 -5.94 -11.88 2.32
C ARG A 72 -4.96 -12.05 3.49
N HIS A 73 -3.66 -12.12 3.19
CA HIS A 73 -2.63 -12.23 4.22
C HIS A 73 -2.62 -11.00 5.13
N ALA A 74 -2.76 -9.81 4.56
CA ALA A 74 -2.83 -8.57 5.34
C ALA A 74 -4.02 -8.56 6.31
N ALA A 75 -5.20 -8.98 5.85
CA ALA A 75 -6.40 -9.08 6.70
C ALA A 75 -6.24 -10.11 7.82
N ALA A 76 -5.64 -11.27 7.54
CA ALA A 76 -5.33 -12.29 8.53
C ALA A 76 -4.35 -11.76 9.60
N LEU A 77 -3.24 -11.15 9.19
CA LEU A 77 -2.26 -10.54 10.09
C LEU A 77 -2.86 -9.43 10.96
N GLN A 78 -3.74 -8.60 10.40
CA GLN A 78 -4.41 -7.54 11.16
C GLN A 78 -5.33 -8.12 12.25
N ARG A 79 -6.08 -9.19 11.95
CA ARG A 79 -6.90 -9.92 12.93
C ARG A 79 -6.04 -10.57 14.01
N THR A 80 -4.93 -11.21 13.64
CA THR A 80 -3.95 -11.77 14.59
C THR A 80 -3.44 -10.68 15.54
N LEU A 81 -3.05 -9.52 15.02
CA LEU A 81 -2.54 -8.42 15.85
C LEU A 81 -3.57 -7.94 16.87
N VAL A 82 -4.84 -7.85 16.50
CA VAL A 82 -5.93 -7.50 17.43
C VAL A 82 -6.07 -8.53 18.53
N ALA A 83 -6.10 -9.82 18.20
CA ALA A 83 -6.21 -10.90 19.18
C ALA A 83 -5.01 -10.95 20.15
N VAL A 84 -3.79 -10.78 19.64
CA VAL A 84 -2.58 -10.72 20.48
C VAL A 84 -2.60 -9.51 21.43
N ARG A 85 -3.13 -8.37 20.98
CA ARG A 85 -3.32 -7.20 21.85
C ARG A 85 -4.33 -7.46 22.96
N GLN A 86 -5.45 -8.13 22.66
CA GLN A 86 -6.42 -8.55 23.67
C GLN A 86 -5.78 -9.45 24.74
N VAL A 87 -4.93 -10.41 24.34
CA VAL A 87 -4.17 -11.24 25.29
C VAL A 87 -3.25 -10.39 26.18
N ALA A 88 -2.51 -9.45 25.58
CA ALA A 88 -1.60 -8.57 26.32
C ALA A 88 -2.36 -7.67 27.33
N GLU A 89 -3.50 -7.11 26.93
CA GLU A 89 -4.38 -6.33 27.79
C GLU A 89 -4.96 -7.19 28.92
N GLY A 90 -5.43 -8.40 28.60
CA GLY A 90 -5.98 -9.35 29.56
C GLY A 90 -4.94 -9.82 30.59
N LEU A 91 -3.69 -10.02 30.18
CA LEU A 91 -2.57 -10.28 31.09
C LEU A 91 -2.34 -9.11 32.05
N GLY A 92 -2.35 -7.87 31.54
CA GLY A 92 -2.23 -6.67 32.35
C GLY A 92 -3.40 -6.47 33.33
N ALA A 93 -4.59 -6.95 32.97
CA ALA A 93 -5.80 -6.91 33.80
C ALA A 93 -5.93 -8.09 34.78
N GLY A 94 -5.02 -9.07 34.74
CA GLY A 94 -5.05 -10.24 35.63
C GLY A 94 -6.19 -11.23 35.32
N LEU A 95 -6.61 -11.34 34.05
CA LEU A 95 -7.60 -12.34 33.63
C LEU A 95 -7.07 -13.76 33.83
N SER A 96 -7.99 -14.72 34.00
CA SER A 96 -7.62 -16.13 34.14
C SER A 96 -7.00 -16.66 32.83
N PRO A 97 -6.06 -17.61 32.92
CA PRO A 97 -5.47 -18.24 31.74
C PRO A 97 -6.51 -18.84 30.78
N ASP A 98 -7.63 -19.34 31.30
CA ASP A 98 -8.72 -19.91 30.50
C ASP A 98 -9.37 -18.88 29.56
N LEU A 99 -9.50 -17.62 30.01
CA LEU A 99 -10.05 -16.55 29.19
C LEU A 99 -9.04 -16.08 28.14
N LEU A 100 -7.76 -15.99 28.52
CA LEU A 100 -6.67 -15.61 27.61
C LEU A 100 -6.45 -16.66 26.51
N ALA A 101 -6.71 -17.93 26.81
CA ALA A 101 -6.55 -19.03 25.86
C ALA A 101 -7.47 -18.89 24.64
N ILE A 102 -8.65 -18.28 24.80
CA ILE A 102 -9.62 -18.06 23.71
C ILE A 102 -9.01 -17.12 22.66
N ASP A 103 -8.50 -15.97 23.09
CA ASP A 103 -7.89 -14.98 22.18
C ASP A 103 -6.59 -15.52 21.56
N LEU A 104 -5.81 -16.30 22.31
CA LEU A 104 -4.60 -16.92 21.80
C LEU A 104 -4.92 -17.98 20.72
N GLN A 105 -5.96 -18.80 20.93
CA GLN A 105 -6.43 -19.75 19.92
C GLN A 105 -6.93 -19.04 18.66
N ALA A 106 -7.66 -17.93 18.80
CA ALA A 106 -8.09 -17.12 17.67
C ALA A 106 -6.89 -16.55 16.89
N ALA A 107 -5.87 -16.03 17.59
CA ALA A 107 -4.65 -15.53 16.96
C ALA A 107 -3.94 -16.62 16.12
N LEU A 108 -3.85 -17.84 16.66
CA LEU A 108 -3.28 -19.00 15.97
C LEU A 108 -4.12 -19.41 14.75
N ALA A 109 -5.45 -19.42 14.87
CA ALA A 109 -6.34 -19.73 13.75
C ALA A 109 -6.17 -18.73 12.60
N TYR A 110 -6.12 -17.43 12.89
CA TYR A 110 -5.86 -16.40 11.86
C TYR A 110 -4.50 -16.54 11.18
N LEU A 111 -3.48 -17.03 11.89
CA LEU A 111 -2.20 -17.36 11.27
C LEU A 111 -2.30 -18.64 10.41
N GLY A 112 -3.07 -19.62 10.87
CA GLY A 112 -3.43 -20.83 10.13
C GLY A 112 -4.11 -20.54 8.80
N ASP A 113 -4.97 -19.50 8.72
CA ASP A 113 -5.58 -19.03 7.47
C ASP A 113 -4.52 -18.69 6.41
N ILE A 114 -3.40 -18.08 6.83
CA ILE A 114 -2.33 -17.64 5.90
C ILE A 114 -1.71 -18.84 5.20
N ILE A 115 -1.42 -19.89 5.97
CA ILE A 115 -0.79 -21.14 5.50
C ILE A 115 -1.79 -22.18 4.98
N GLY A 116 -3.09 -21.90 5.06
CA GLY A 116 -4.15 -22.77 4.54
C GLY A 116 -4.50 -23.95 5.45
N GLU A 117 -4.16 -23.91 6.74
CA GLU A 117 -4.52 -24.94 7.72
C GLU A 117 -6.01 -24.92 8.09
N THR A 118 -6.67 -23.76 7.95
CA THR A 118 -8.11 -23.61 8.18
C THR A 118 -8.78 -23.30 6.84
N THR A 119 -9.09 -24.33 6.07
CA THR A 119 -9.82 -24.18 4.80
C THR A 119 -11.30 -23.95 5.06
N THR A 120 -11.74 -22.69 5.03
CA THR A 120 -13.10 -22.36 4.60
C THR A 120 -13.12 -22.26 3.07
N ASP A 121 -14.02 -23.02 2.44
CA ASP A 121 -14.19 -23.11 0.97
C ASP A 121 -14.20 -21.74 0.25
N ASP A 122 -14.63 -20.68 0.93
CA ASP A 122 -14.63 -19.30 0.42
C ASP A 122 -13.24 -18.77 0.01
N VAL A 123 -12.17 -19.29 0.61
CA VAL A 123 -10.79 -18.91 0.27
C VAL A 123 -10.39 -19.49 -1.09
N LEU A 124 -10.83 -20.71 -1.40
CA LEU A 124 -10.56 -21.34 -2.70
C LEU A 124 -11.32 -20.61 -3.81
N ASP A 125 -12.58 -20.28 -3.58
CA ASP A 125 -13.40 -19.56 -4.56
C ASP A 125 -12.82 -18.17 -4.90
N MET A 126 -12.30 -17.44 -3.90
CA MET A 126 -11.65 -16.14 -4.15
C MET A 126 -10.31 -16.28 -4.86
N ILE A 127 -9.54 -17.34 -4.57
CA ILE A 127 -8.29 -17.64 -5.29
C ILE A 127 -8.60 -17.96 -6.75
N PHE A 128 -9.61 -18.80 -7.03
CA PHE A 128 -9.95 -19.22 -8.39
C PHE A 128 -10.72 -18.17 -9.19
N ALA A 129 -11.33 -17.18 -8.53
CA ALA A 129 -11.96 -16.04 -9.20
C ALA A 129 -10.96 -15.12 -9.92
N GLU A 130 -9.70 -15.07 -9.47
CA GLU A 130 -8.63 -14.26 -10.09
C GLU A 130 -7.83 -15.02 -11.18
N PHE A 131 -8.05 -16.33 -11.34
CA PHE A 131 -7.43 -17.11 -12.42
C PHE A 131 -8.37 -17.21 -13.61
N CYS A 132 -7.89 -16.81 -14.79
CA CYS A 132 -8.60 -17.10 -16.04
C CYS A 132 -8.88 -18.61 -16.14
N LEU A 133 -10.13 -18.98 -16.38
CA LEU A 133 -10.58 -20.36 -16.57
C LEU A 133 -9.71 -21.06 -17.62
N GLY A 134 -8.97 -22.09 -17.20
CA GLY A 134 -8.15 -22.92 -18.08
C GLY A 134 -6.73 -23.19 -17.62
N LYS A 135 -6.49 -23.41 -16.32
CA LYS A 135 -5.31 -24.14 -15.86
C LYS A 135 -5.72 -25.44 -15.18
#